data_AF-A0A6A6KYB2-F1
#
_entry.id   AF-A0A6A6KYB2-F1
#
_cell.length_a   1.000
_cell.length_b   1.000
_cell.length_c   1.000
_cell.angle_alpha   90.00
_cell.angle_beta   90.00
_cell.angle_gamma   90.00
#
_symmetry.space_group_name_H-M   'P 1'
#
loop_
_entity.id
_entity.type
_entity.pdbx_description
1 polymer ?
#
loop_
_entity_poly.entity_id
_entity_poly.type
_entity_poly.pdbx_seq_one_letter_code
_entity_poly.pdbx_strand_id
1 'polypeptide(L)'
;MAEAILFYIAEEIIRKLSSRGLEEIGLLWGVKDEIEKLRKTVSTIKAVLLDAEEQSSVSVQVQEWLSMLREALYDADDLLDDFYTETLRRQVMSGDRIEKKGLSETESWLLFKQMAFKQGQALSPSYEAIGKEIVVKCVGVPLAIRAIGALLYFKSTESEWLSFKNKELAKVDQHGSIETVPSSVDKLKHLRYLDLSGNERIRLLPESVTGLQNLQVLKLIGCMALEQLPKDVKKLVNLRHLSLESCYSLTHMPRGIGRLTCLKKLSNFLVARDSSVSKHSGGLDELHALNNLRGALRISLGYAVKNGASASDFEAANLKEKQTFCT
;
A
#
# COMPACT_ATOMS: atom_id res chain seq x y z
N MET A 1 19.73 5.87 10.96
CA MET A 1 19.07 4.73 10.24
C MET A 1 17.54 4.88 10.23
N ALA A 2 16.93 5.37 11.32
CA ALA A 2 15.52 5.79 11.29
C ALA A 2 15.34 7.13 10.54
N GLU A 3 16.34 8.04 10.58
CA GLU A 3 16.31 9.33 9.86
C GLU A 3 16.22 9.15 8.33
N ALA A 4 17.03 8.27 7.73
CA ALA A 4 16.99 7.99 6.30
C ALA A 4 15.59 7.57 5.77
N ILE A 5 14.78 6.88 6.57
CA ILE A 5 13.41 6.49 6.19
C ILE A 5 12.48 7.70 6.21
N LEU A 6 12.61 8.58 7.21
CA LEU A 6 11.80 9.80 7.32
C LEU A 6 12.16 10.81 6.23
N PHE A 7 13.44 10.92 5.92
CA PHE A 7 13.95 11.73 4.83
C PHE A 7 13.32 11.32 3.50
N TYR A 8 13.28 10.01 3.22
CA TYR A 8 12.66 9.47 2.01
C TYR A 8 11.15 9.75 1.94
N ILE A 9 10.43 9.60 3.06
CA ILE A 9 8.99 9.89 3.13
C ILE A 9 8.75 11.39 2.88
N ALA A 10 9.55 12.27 3.47
CA ALA A 10 9.47 13.71 3.25
C ALA A 10 9.72 14.08 1.77
N GLU A 11 10.69 13.45 1.11
CA GLU A 11 10.90 13.62 -0.34
C GLU A 11 9.68 13.19 -1.17
N GLU A 12 9.12 12.03 -0.86
CA GLU A 12 7.98 11.49 -1.60
C GLU A 12 6.73 12.37 -1.43
N ILE A 13 6.49 12.90 -0.22
CA ILE A 13 5.43 13.87 0.04
C ILE A 13 5.65 15.15 -0.77
N ILE A 14 6.86 15.70 -0.79
CA ILE A 14 7.19 16.90 -1.59
C ILE A 14 6.94 16.64 -3.08
N ARG A 15 7.30 15.45 -3.58
CA ARG A 15 7.06 15.04 -4.97
C ARG A 15 5.56 14.95 -5.28
N LYS A 16 4.76 14.35 -4.38
CA LYS A 16 3.29 14.27 -4.52
C LYS A 16 2.65 15.66 -4.48
N LEU A 17 3.07 16.53 -3.55
CA LEU A 17 2.61 17.91 -3.43
C LEU A 17 2.97 18.78 -4.64
N SER A 18 4.06 18.44 -5.34
CA SER A 18 4.48 19.12 -6.58
C SER A 18 3.90 18.47 -7.83
N SER A 19 2.97 17.51 -7.70
CA SER A 19 2.38 16.84 -8.85
C SER A 19 1.32 17.71 -9.50
N ARG A 20 1.32 17.71 -10.84
CA ARG A 20 0.41 18.51 -11.66
C ARG A 20 -1.06 18.25 -11.36
N GLY A 21 -1.44 17.02 -11.04
CA GLY A 21 -2.81 16.67 -10.66
C GLY A 21 -3.26 17.28 -9.33
N LEU A 22 -2.34 17.45 -8.37
CA LEU A 22 -2.63 18.11 -7.09
C LEU A 22 -2.67 19.63 -7.23
N GLU A 23 -1.83 20.21 -8.11
CA GLU A 23 -1.89 21.64 -8.44
C GLU A 23 -3.21 22.03 -9.12
N GLU A 24 -3.69 21.21 -10.06
CA GLU A 24 -4.96 21.43 -10.77
C GLU A 24 -6.17 21.35 -9.82
N ILE A 25 -6.20 20.37 -8.90
CA ILE A 25 -7.28 20.27 -7.91
C ILE A 25 -7.16 21.33 -6.81
N GLY A 26 -5.93 21.66 -6.39
CA GLY A 26 -5.67 22.75 -5.45
C GLY A 26 -6.23 24.09 -5.96
N LEU A 27 -6.13 24.34 -7.26
CA LEU A 27 -6.77 25.48 -7.93
C LEU A 27 -8.29 25.36 -7.96
N LEU A 28 -8.83 24.19 -8.31
CA LEU A 28 -10.27 23.93 -8.38
C LEU A 28 -10.97 24.09 -7.03
N TRP A 29 -10.32 23.69 -5.93
CA TRP A 29 -10.91 23.70 -4.58
C TRP A 29 -10.45 24.87 -3.73
N GLY A 30 -9.63 25.77 -4.28
CA GLY A 30 -9.17 26.97 -3.60
C GLY A 30 -8.22 26.69 -2.42
N VAL A 31 -7.49 25.57 -2.44
CA VAL A 31 -6.57 25.14 -1.37
C VAL A 31 -5.09 25.17 -1.81
N LYS A 32 -4.80 25.90 -2.89
CA LYS A 32 -3.45 25.97 -3.48
C LYS A 32 -2.41 26.53 -2.51
N ASP A 33 -2.78 27.57 -1.76
CA ASP A 33 -1.86 28.24 -0.84
C ASP A 33 -1.54 27.35 0.37
N GLU A 34 -2.49 26.54 0.80
CA GLU A 34 -2.35 25.54 1.86
C GLU A 34 -1.44 24.38 1.42
N ILE A 35 -1.61 23.88 0.19
CA ILE A 35 -0.72 22.86 -0.40
C ILE A 35 0.71 23.39 -0.49
N GLU A 36 0.89 24.64 -0.92
CA GLU A 36 2.20 25.27 -1.00
C GLU A 36 2.83 25.47 0.38
N LYS A 37 2.02 25.87 1.38
CA LYS A 37 2.47 25.99 2.77
C LYS A 37 2.88 24.65 3.37
N LEU A 38 2.12 23.59 3.08
CA LEU A 38 2.46 22.23 3.48
C LEU A 38 3.78 21.79 2.83
N ARG A 39 3.96 22.02 1.52
CA ARG A 39 5.20 21.72 0.80
C ARG A 39 6.43 22.39 1.39
N LYS A 40 6.31 23.68 1.73
CA LYS A 40 7.38 24.44 2.41
C LYS A 40 7.69 23.84 3.77
N THR A 41 6.66 23.50 4.54
CA THR A 41 6.80 22.89 5.87
C THR A 41 7.52 21.53 5.80
N VAL A 42 7.12 20.66 4.86
CA VAL A 42 7.79 19.35 4.67
C VAL A 42 9.23 19.52 4.16
N SER A 43 9.51 20.52 3.33
CA SER A 43 10.89 20.87 2.92
C SER A 43 11.76 21.30 4.10
N THR A 44 11.22 22.10 5.02
CA THR A 44 11.94 22.48 6.26
C THR A 44 12.20 21.26 7.14
N ILE A 45 11.21 20.37 7.30
CA ILE A 45 11.37 19.12 8.04
C ILE A 45 12.47 18.24 7.42
N LYS A 46 12.48 18.11 6.09
CA LYS A 46 13.51 17.36 5.36
C LYS A 46 14.92 17.90 5.62
N ALA A 47 15.10 19.22 5.64
CA ALA A 47 16.39 19.85 5.93
C ALA A 47 16.85 19.55 7.37
N VAL A 48 15.95 19.63 8.34
CA VAL A 48 16.26 19.30 9.75
C VAL A 48 16.61 17.82 9.93
N LEU A 49 15.97 16.92 9.18
CA LEU A 49 16.29 15.48 9.21
C LEU A 49 17.68 15.17 8.64
N LEU A 50 18.10 15.89 7.58
CA LEU A 50 19.46 15.81 7.02
C LEU A 50 20.50 16.24 8.06
N ASP A 51 20.29 17.39 8.70
CA ASP A 51 21.21 17.93 9.71
C ASP A 51 21.30 17.03 10.96
N ALA A 52 20.18 16.39 11.33
CA ALA A 52 20.13 15.44 12.45
C ALA A 52 20.86 14.11 12.15
N GLU A 53 20.90 13.66 10.90
CA GLU A 53 21.62 12.44 10.51
C GLU A 53 23.16 12.63 10.52
N GLU A 54 23.65 13.85 10.25
CA GLU A 54 25.09 14.18 10.33
C GLU A 54 25.61 14.32 11.77
N GLN A 55 24.75 14.70 12.72
CA GLN A 55 25.12 14.82 14.14
C GLN A 55 24.61 13.62 14.95
N SER A 56 25.31 12.48 14.80
CA SER A 56 25.05 11.15 15.39
C SER A 56 25.16 11.06 16.93
N SER A 57 24.85 12.12 17.67
CA SER A 57 24.85 12.10 19.14
C SER A 57 23.72 12.94 19.71
N VAL A 58 22.48 12.46 19.72
CA VAL A 58 21.40 13.27 20.33
C VAL A 58 20.44 12.49 21.23
N SER A 59 20.27 13.10 22.40
CA SER A 59 19.30 12.95 23.49
C SER A 59 17.98 12.23 23.17
N VAL A 60 17.47 11.51 24.17
CA VAL A 60 16.13 10.85 24.22
C VAL A 60 14.99 11.77 23.74
N GLN A 61 15.08 13.09 23.99
CA GLN A 61 14.06 14.06 23.55
C GLN A 61 13.98 14.21 22.02
N VAL A 62 15.09 14.04 21.31
CA VAL A 62 15.10 14.08 19.84
C VAL A 62 14.49 12.82 19.26
N GLN A 63 14.67 11.66 19.90
CA GLN A 63 14.00 10.42 19.49
C GLN A 63 12.47 10.50 19.67
N GLU A 64 11.99 11.12 20.74
CA GLU A 64 10.55 11.37 20.93
C GLU A 64 9.98 12.32 19.88
N TRP A 65 10.67 13.42 19.59
CA TRP A 65 10.28 14.36 18.53
C TRP A 65 10.26 13.70 17.14
N LEU A 66 11.27 12.90 16.81
CA LEU A 66 11.34 12.15 15.56
C LEU A 66 10.20 11.12 15.43
N SER A 67 9.76 10.52 16.54
CA SER A 67 8.60 9.62 16.54
C SER A 67 7.30 10.36 16.24
N MET A 68 7.10 11.55 16.80
CA MET A 68 5.91 12.37 16.50
C MET A 68 5.90 12.86 15.06
N LEU A 69 7.06 13.31 14.58
CA LEU A 69 7.27 13.76 13.21
C LEU A 69 6.98 12.63 12.20
N ARG A 70 7.40 11.40 12.53
CA ARG A 70 7.12 10.20 11.75
C ARG A 70 5.64 9.95 11.57
N GLU A 71 4.88 9.98 12.66
CA GLU A 71 3.44 9.74 12.62
C GLU A 71 2.73 10.83 11.79
N ALA A 72 3.11 12.09 11.95
CA ALA A 72 2.56 13.19 11.17
C ALA A 72 2.88 13.10 9.68
N LEU A 73 4.08 12.64 9.30
CA LEU A 73 4.45 12.42 7.90
C LEU A 73 3.66 11.26 7.29
N TYR A 74 3.41 10.17 8.03
CA TYR A 74 2.56 9.08 7.54
C TYR A 74 1.10 9.53 7.37
N ASP A 75 0.55 10.26 8.34
CA ASP A 75 -0.81 10.80 8.22
C ASP A 75 -0.93 11.74 7.01
N ALA A 76 0.10 12.55 6.72
CA ALA A 76 0.14 13.41 5.54
C ALA A 76 0.29 12.62 4.23
N ASP A 77 1.12 11.58 4.20
CA ASP A 77 1.30 10.71 3.02
C ASP A 77 0.01 9.93 2.71
N ASP A 78 -0.68 9.43 3.74
CA ASP A 78 -1.96 8.74 3.62
C ASP A 78 -3.06 9.67 3.08
N LEU A 79 -3.14 10.91 3.59
CA LEU A 79 -4.06 11.91 3.05
C LEU A 79 -3.74 12.23 1.59
N LEU A 80 -2.48 12.45 1.25
CA LEU A 80 -2.08 12.77 -0.13
C LEU A 80 -2.35 11.62 -1.10
N ASP A 81 -2.25 10.38 -0.65
CA ASP A 81 -2.65 9.23 -1.45
C ASP A 81 -4.16 9.12 -1.64
N ASP A 82 -4.96 9.51 -0.66
CA ASP A 82 -6.42 9.60 -0.83
C ASP A 82 -6.78 10.65 -1.89
N PHE A 83 -6.11 11.81 -1.86
CA PHE A 83 -6.25 12.84 -2.89
C PHE A 83 -5.78 12.35 -4.26
N TYR A 84 -4.63 11.66 -4.34
CA TYR A 84 -4.12 11.09 -5.60
C TYR A 84 -5.00 9.96 -6.14
N THR A 85 -5.71 9.25 -5.26
CA THR A 85 -6.68 8.23 -5.68
C THR A 85 -7.94 8.89 -6.25
N GLU A 86 -8.42 9.97 -5.64
CA GLU A 86 -9.55 10.74 -6.16
C GLU A 86 -9.22 11.42 -7.51
N THR A 87 -7.97 11.86 -7.74
CA THR A 87 -7.54 12.39 -9.04
C THR A 87 -7.63 11.31 -10.13
N LEU A 88 -7.11 10.10 -9.87
CA LEU A 88 -7.18 8.96 -10.78
C LEU A 88 -8.63 8.54 -11.03
N ARG A 89 -9.47 8.52 -9.98
CA ARG A 89 -10.89 8.17 -10.08
C ARG A 89 -11.64 9.16 -10.98
N ARG A 90 -11.40 10.47 -10.84
CA ARG A 90 -12.03 11.50 -11.68
C ARG A 90 -11.57 11.43 -13.14
N GLN A 91 -10.28 11.16 -13.37
CA GLN A 91 -9.72 11.00 -14.72
C GLN A 91 -10.29 9.79 -15.47
N VAL A 92 -10.50 8.67 -14.77
CA VAL A 92 -11.15 7.47 -15.33
C VAL A 92 -12.64 7.74 -15.65
N MET A 93 -13.31 8.56 -14.83
CA MET A 93 -14.71 8.94 -15.06
C MET A 93 -14.89 9.95 -16.20
N SER A 94 -13.85 10.73 -16.55
CA SER A 94 -13.86 11.67 -17.68
C SER A 94 -13.52 11.02 -19.04
N GLY A 95 -13.30 9.70 -19.11
CA GLY A 95 -13.17 8.96 -20.37
C GLY A 95 -11.80 9.06 -21.06
N ASP A 96 -10.85 9.83 -20.52
CA ASP A 96 -9.48 9.85 -21.03
C ASP A 96 -8.75 8.58 -20.59
N ARG A 97 -8.49 7.69 -21.56
CA ARG A 97 -7.54 6.59 -21.39
C ARG A 97 -6.13 7.19 -21.24
N ILE A 98 -5.72 7.45 -20.01
CA ILE A 98 -4.32 7.78 -19.73
C ILE A 98 -3.54 6.47 -19.85
N GLU A 99 -2.73 6.35 -20.90
CA GLU A 99 -1.58 5.44 -20.90
C GLU A 99 -0.73 5.79 -19.66
N LYS A 100 -0.73 4.93 -18.64
CA LYS A 100 0.18 5.04 -17.49
C LYS A 100 1.62 5.09 -18.02
N LYS A 101 2.20 6.28 -18.14
CA LYS A 101 3.65 6.41 -18.37
C LYS A 101 4.35 6.06 -17.08
N GLY A 102 4.82 4.81 -16.98
CA GLY A 102 5.74 4.36 -15.94
C GLY A 102 7.08 5.10 -16.02
N LEU A 103 7.96 4.83 -15.06
CA LEU A 103 9.35 5.30 -15.07
C LEU A 103 10.04 4.88 -16.36
N SER A 104 10.96 5.72 -16.85
CA SER A 104 11.88 5.34 -17.92
C SER A 104 12.75 4.15 -17.50
N GLU A 105 13.34 3.44 -18.44
CA GLU A 105 14.25 2.32 -18.12
C GLU A 105 15.42 2.76 -17.23
N THR A 106 15.93 3.98 -17.44
CA THR A 106 17.03 4.54 -16.65
C THR A 106 16.62 4.82 -15.20
N GLU A 107 15.47 5.47 -15.00
CA GLU A 107 14.92 5.72 -13.66
C GLU A 107 14.55 4.42 -12.96
N SER A 108 14.00 3.46 -13.71
CA SER A 108 13.64 2.14 -13.21
C SER A 108 14.87 1.36 -12.74
N TRP A 109 15.97 1.41 -13.52
CA TRP A 109 17.23 0.78 -13.16
C TRP A 109 17.87 1.44 -11.94
N LEU A 110 17.81 2.77 -11.84
CA LEU A 110 18.33 3.51 -10.69
C LEU A 110 17.57 3.13 -9.41
N LEU A 111 16.23 3.15 -9.45
CA LEU A 111 15.38 2.76 -8.33
C LEU A 111 15.61 1.30 -7.93
N PHE A 112 15.75 0.39 -8.91
CA PHE A 112 16.06 -1.00 -8.64
C PHE A 112 17.40 -1.17 -7.91
N LYS A 113 18.46 -0.49 -8.38
CA LYS A 113 19.78 -0.58 -7.74
C LYS A 113 19.73 -0.16 -6.28
N GLN A 114 19.01 0.92 -5.99
CA GLN A 114 18.84 1.42 -4.62
C GLN A 114 18.16 0.40 -3.70
N MET A 115 17.28 -0.44 -4.25
CA MET A 115 16.50 -1.40 -3.47
C MET A 115 17.19 -2.76 -3.37
N ALA A 116 17.97 -3.16 -4.39
CA ALA A 116 18.55 -4.49 -4.50
C ALA A 116 19.99 -4.62 -4.00
N PHE A 117 20.72 -3.50 -3.80
CA PHE A 117 22.13 -3.52 -3.40
C PHE A 117 22.41 -2.62 -2.20
N LYS A 118 23.44 -2.95 -1.40
CA LYS A 118 23.92 -2.08 -0.31
C LYS A 118 24.62 -0.85 -0.89
N GLN A 119 24.44 0.32 -0.26
CA GLN A 119 25.17 1.54 -0.64
C GLN A 119 26.69 1.29 -0.60
N GLY A 120 27.39 1.71 -1.66
CA GLY A 120 28.85 1.57 -1.79
C GLY A 120 29.35 0.17 -2.17
N GLN A 121 28.47 -0.82 -2.35
CA GLN A 121 28.87 -2.14 -2.83
C GLN A 121 29.25 -2.08 -4.32
N ALA A 122 30.45 -2.56 -4.66
CA ALA A 122 30.85 -2.72 -6.05
C ALA A 122 29.92 -3.71 -6.76
N LEU A 123 29.30 -3.26 -7.85
CA LEU A 123 28.34 -4.03 -8.61
C LEU A 123 29.08 -4.96 -9.58
N SER A 124 28.96 -6.28 -9.41
CA SER A 124 29.50 -7.22 -10.40
C SER A 124 28.68 -7.13 -11.70
N PRO A 125 29.34 -7.21 -12.89
CA PRO A 125 28.67 -7.17 -14.19
C PRO A 125 27.56 -8.22 -14.35
N SER A 126 27.67 -9.39 -13.72
CA SER A 126 26.66 -10.45 -13.82
C SER A 126 25.34 -10.07 -13.13
N TYR A 127 25.40 -9.52 -11.92
CA TYR A 127 24.22 -9.03 -11.20
C TYR A 127 23.60 -7.81 -11.89
N GLU A 128 24.41 -6.94 -12.48
CA GLU A 128 23.92 -5.81 -13.28
C GLU A 128 23.12 -6.30 -14.50
N ALA A 129 23.64 -7.28 -15.24
CA ALA A 129 22.94 -7.85 -16.39
C ALA A 129 21.60 -8.47 -15.98
N ILE A 130 21.60 -9.35 -14.97
CA ILE A 130 20.37 -9.98 -14.47
C ILE A 130 19.38 -8.93 -13.97
N GLY A 131 19.85 -7.95 -13.20
CA GLY A 131 19.01 -6.88 -12.67
C GLY A 131 18.35 -6.04 -13.76
N LYS A 132 19.07 -5.68 -14.84
CA LYS A 132 18.50 -4.94 -15.96
C LYS A 132 17.40 -5.72 -16.66
N GLU A 133 17.60 -7.01 -16.90
CA GLU A 133 16.56 -7.88 -17.47
C GLU A 133 15.30 -7.95 -16.58
N ILE A 134 15.50 -7.98 -15.26
CA ILE A 134 14.39 -7.96 -14.28
C ILE A 134 13.64 -6.63 -14.34
N VAL A 135 14.35 -5.51 -14.42
CA VAL A 135 13.76 -4.17 -14.47
C VAL A 135 12.94 -3.96 -15.74
N VAL A 136 13.39 -4.45 -16.89
CA VAL A 136 12.63 -4.41 -18.14
C VAL A 136 11.25 -5.06 -17.95
N LYS A 137 11.17 -6.18 -17.23
CA LYS A 137 9.91 -6.86 -16.91
C LYS A 137 8.99 -6.08 -15.97
N CYS A 138 9.51 -5.09 -15.25
CA CYS A 138 8.71 -4.25 -14.37
C CYS A 138 7.99 -3.12 -15.12
N VAL A 139 8.26 -2.93 -16.43
CA VAL A 139 7.62 -1.95 -17.34
C VAL A 139 7.46 -0.54 -16.74
N GLY A 140 8.43 -0.11 -15.94
CA GLY A 140 8.44 1.21 -15.31
C GLY A 140 7.51 1.37 -14.11
N VAL A 141 6.92 0.31 -13.55
CA VAL A 141 6.06 0.38 -12.36
C VAL A 141 6.95 0.53 -11.11
N PRO A 142 7.00 1.71 -10.44
CA PRO A 142 7.94 1.97 -9.34
C PRO A 142 7.81 0.97 -8.19
N LEU A 143 6.58 0.60 -7.86
CA LEU A 143 6.26 -0.34 -6.80
C LEU A 143 6.79 -1.76 -7.09
N ALA A 144 6.59 -2.26 -8.31
CA ALA A 144 7.10 -3.56 -8.73
C ALA A 144 8.63 -3.57 -8.64
N ILE A 145 9.27 -2.51 -9.11
CA ILE A 145 10.73 -2.32 -9.05
C ILE A 145 11.22 -2.34 -7.60
N ARG A 146 10.55 -1.62 -6.69
CA ARG A 146 10.92 -1.57 -5.26
C ARG A 146 10.73 -2.90 -4.56
N ALA A 147 9.59 -3.56 -4.79
CA ALA A 147 9.28 -4.85 -4.20
C ALA A 147 10.28 -5.92 -4.67
N ILE A 148 10.53 -6.00 -5.98
CA ILE A 148 11.46 -6.98 -6.54
C ILE A 148 12.89 -6.69 -6.12
N GLY A 149 13.31 -5.43 -6.17
CA GLY A 149 14.64 -5.03 -5.69
C GLY A 149 14.84 -5.41 -4.23
N ALA A 150 13.88 -5.10 -3.36
CA ALA A 150 13.94 -5.45 -1.94
C ALA A 150 13.97 -6.98 -1.72
N LEU A 151 13.28 -7.78 -2.54
CA LEU A 151 13.36 -9.25 -2.45
C LEU A 151 14.74 -9.78 -2.85
N LEU A 152 15.35 -9.18 -3.88
CA LEU A 152 16.68 -9.55 -4.38
C LEU A 152 17.81 -9.08 -3.47
N TYR A 153 17.59 -8.03 -2.68
CA TYR A 153 18.52 -7.59 -1.63
C TYR A 153 18.92 -8.71 -0.66
N PHE A 154 17.98 -9.60 -0.34
CA PHE A 154 18.22 -10.73 0.56
C PHE A 154 18.82 -11.96 -0.13
N LYS A 155 19.12 -11.87 -1.43
CA LYS A 155 19.74 -12.93 -2.23
C LYS A 155 21.23 -12.69 -2.34
N SER A 156 22.01 -13.71 -1.97
CA SER A 156 23.47 -13.59 -1.80
C SER A 156 24.27 -14.19 -2.94
N THR A 157 23.61 -14.95 -3.83
CA THR A 157 24.26 -15.64 -4.96
C THR A 157 23.57 -15.36 -6.29
N GLU A 158 24.34 -15.42 -7.37
CA GLU A 158 23.85 -15.23 -8.73
C GLU A 158 22.81 -16.30 -9.12
N SER A 159 22.99 -17.53 -8.61
CA SER A 159 22.03 -18.63 -8.81
C SER A 159 20.66 -18.31 -8.21
N GLU A 160 20.62 -17.66 -7.04
CA GLU A 160 19.36 -17.23 -6.43
C GLU A 160 18.67 -16.11 -7.23
N TRP A 161 19.45 -15.19 -7.79
CA TRP A 161 18.95 -14.12 -8.67
C TRP A 161 18.38 -14.68 -9.97
N LEU A 162 19.11 -15.60 -10.62
CA LEU A 162 18.64 -16.31 -11.82
C LEU A 162 17.40 -17.14 -11.53
N SER A 163 17.36 -17.86 -10.40
CA SER A 163 16.19 -18.62 -9.99
C SER A 163 14.98 -17.72 -9.78
N PHE A 164 15.14 -16.55 -9.17
CA PHE A 164 14.06 -15.58 -9.00
C PHE A 164 13.56 -15.06 -10.37
N LYS A 165 14.48 -14.64 -11.24
CA LYS A 165 14.18 -14.18 -12.61
C LYS A 165 13.38 -15.21 -13.41
N ASN A 166 13.80 -16.47 -13.32
CA ASN A 166 13.25 -17.54 -14.15
C ASN A 166 11.95 -18.15 -13.59
N LYS A 167 11.75 -18.12 -12.27
CA LYS A 167 10.58 -18.78 -11.63
C LYS A 167 9.50 -17.80 -11.17
N GLU A 168 9.88 -16.70 -10.51
CA GLU A 168 8.92 -15.74 -9.95
C GLU A 168 8.54 -14.67 -10.97
N LEU A 169 9.52 -14.14 -11.70
CA LEU A 169 9.31 -13.14 -12.75
C LEU A 169 8.79 -13.71 -14.09
N ALA A 170 8.70 -15.02 -14.22
CA ALA A 170 7.97 -15.64 -15.32
C ALA A 170 6.44 -15.48 -15.19
N LYS A 171 5.95 -15.15 -13.98
CA LYS A 171 4.53 -14.93 -13.67
C LYS A 171 4.09 -13.48 -13.85
N VAL A 172 5.00 -12.57 -14.19
CA VAL A 172 4.70 -11.17 -14.49
C VAL A 172 4.48 -11.07 -15.99
N ASP A 173 3.31 -10.60 -16.42
CA ASP A 173 2.98 -10.52 -17.84
C ASP A 173 3.65 -9.34 -18.55
N GLN A 174 3.50 -9.28 -19.87
CA GLN A 174 4.05 -8.21 -20.74
C GLN A 174 3.52 -6.80 -20.42
N HIS A 175 2.54 -6.67 -19.54
CA HIS A 175 1.98 -5.39 -19.08
C HIS A 175 2.43 -5.04 -17.66
N GLY A 176 3.38 -5.80 -17.07
CA GLY A 176 3.85 -5.58 -15.70
C GLY A 176 2.81 -5.95 -14.64
N SER A 177 1.71 -6.58 -15.03
CA SER A 177 0.67 -6.98 -14.11
C SER A 177 1.11 -8.28 -13.44
N ILE A 178 1.09 -8.27 -12.12
CA ILE A 178 1.45 -9.43 -11.32
C ILE A 178 0.16 -10.23 -11.09
N GLU A 179 0.09 -11.49 -11.51
CA GLU A 179 -1.09 -12.33 -11.20
C GLU A 179 -1.13 -12.74 -9.71
N THR A 180 0.04 -12.85 -9.08
CA THR A 180 0.19 -13.25 -7.67
C THR A 180 1.38 -12.56 -7.01
N VAL A 181 1.21 -11.99 -5.82
CA VAL A 181 2.36 -11.53 -5.02
C VAL A 181 3.27 -12.73 -4.69
N PRO A 182 4.62 -12.61 -4.77
CA PRO A 182 5.52 -13.72 -4.46
C PRO A 182 5.38 -14.20 -3.02
N SER A 183 5.48 -15.51 -2.80
CA SER A 183 5.34 -16.10 -1.47
C SER A 183 6.44 -15.65 -0.49
N SER A 184 7.60 -15.21 -0.98
CA SER A 184 8.72 -14.69 -0.18
C SER A 184 8.51 -13.29 0.38
N VAL A 185 7.35 -12.65 0.15
CA VAL A 185 7.06 -11.31 0.66
C VAL A 185 7.15 -11.25 2.20
N ASP A 186 6.91 -12.35 2.89
CA ASP A 186 7.04 -12.48 4.36
C ASP A 186 8.45 -12.19 4.90
N LYS A 187 9.48 -12.25 4.04
CA LYS A 187 10.85 -11.91 4.40
C LYS A 187 11.06 -10.41 4.57
N LEU A 188 10.16 -9.57 4.06
CA LEU A 188 10.21 -8.12 4.18
C LEU A 188 9.72 -7.68 5.58
N LYS A 189 10.37 -8.16 6.64
CA LYS A 189 9.95 -7.99 8.05
C LYS A 189 9.80 -6.54 8.49
N HIS A 190 10.48 -5.60 7.84
CA HIS A 190 10.41 -4.16 8.16
C HIS A 190 9.38 -3.40 7.32
N LEU A 191 8.70 -4.07 6.38
CA LEU A 191 7.73 -3.43 5.50
C LEU A 191 6.54 -2.92 6.32
N ARG A 192 6.30 -1.61 6.23
CA ARG A 192 5.18 -0.92 6.87
C ARG A 192 4.10 -0.48 5.89
N TYR A 193 4.45 -0.38 4.61
CA TYR A 193 3.57 0.11 3.57
C TYR A 193 3.65 -0.83 2.37
N LEU A 194 2.51 -1.40 2.00
CA LEU A 194 2.36 -2.25 0.82
C LEU A 194 1.16 -1.76 0.03
N ASP A 195 1.45 -1.00 -1.02
CA ASP A 195 0.45 -0.69 -2.03
C ASP A 195 0.49 -1.79 -3.09
N LEU A 196 -0.66 -2.24 -3.55
CA LEU A 196 -0.88 -3.18 -4.65
C LEU A 196 -2.00 -2.68 -5.55
N SER A 197 -2.39 -1.41 -5.42
CA SER A 197 -3.50 -0.80 -6.15
C SER A 197 -3.28 -0.81 -7.66
N GLY A 198 -4.37 -0.96 -8.42
CA GLY A 198 -4.37 -0.97 -9.88
C GLY A 198 -3.79 -2.24 -10.51
N ASN A 199 -3.50 -3.27 -9.71
CA ASN A 199 -3.16 -4.59 -10.23
C ASN A 199 -4.46 -5.35 -10.52
N GLU A 200 -5.00 -5.11 -11.71
CA GLU A 200 -6.32 -5.62 -12.14
C GLU A 200 -6.39 -7.15 -12.23
N ARG A 201 -5.24 -7.84 -12.35
CA ARG A 201 -5.14 -9.30 -12.52
C ARG A 201 -4.84 -10.07 -11.24
N ILE A 202 -4.52 -9.41 -10.11
CA ILE A 202 -4.29 -10.12 -8.84
C ILE A 202 -5.61 -10.77 -8.42
N ARG A 203 -5.64 -12.11 -8.43
CA ARG A 203 -6.80 -12.89 -7.95
C ARG A 203 -6.72 -13.20 -6.47
N LEU A 204 -5.51 -13.52 -5.99
CA LEU A 204 -5.25 -13.95 -4.63
C LEU A 204 -3.96 -13.30 -4.11
N LEU A 205 -3.99 -12.89 -2.83
CA LEU A 205 -2.77 -12.61 -2.08
C LEU A 205 -2.27 -13.92 -1.45
N PRO A 206 -0.96 -14.21 -1.46
CA PRO A 206 -0.43 -15.40 -0.81
C PRO A 206 -0.60 -15.29 0.71
N GLU A 207 -0.79 -16.43 1.38
CA GLU A 207 -0.92 -16.47 2.85
C GLU A 207 0.29 -15.87 3.58
N SER A 208 1.46 -15.86 2.94
CA SER A 208 2.68 -15.28 3.48
C SER A 208 2.63 -13.76 3.64
N VAL A 209 1.71 -13.02 2.98
CA VAL A 209 1.47 -11.59 3.26
C VAL A 209 1.16 -11.38 4.74
N THR A 210 0.50 -12.35 5.40
CA THR A 210 0.20 -12.30 6.84
C THR A 210 1.44 -12.39 7.74
N GLY A 211 2.61 -12.74 7.17
CA GLY A 211 3.91 -12.72 7.84
C GLY A 211 4.51 -11.33 8.01
N LEU A 212 3.96 -10.31 7.34
CA LEU A 212 4.35 -8.90 7.44
C LEU A 212 3.81 -8.23 8.72
N GLN A 213 4.27 -8.68 9.88
CA GLN A 213 3.72 -8.24 11.18
C GLN A 213 3.90 -6.75 11.49
N ASN A 214 4.84 -6.07 10.82
CA ASN A 214 5.04 -4.63 10.95
C ASN A 214 4.26 -3.81 9.92
N LEU A 215 3.45 -4.45 9.06
CA LEU A 215 2.67 -3.76 8.04
C LEU A 215 1.63 -2.86 8.70
N GLN A 216 1.63 -1.58 8.32
CA GLN A 216 0.73 -0.55 8.80
C GLN A 216 -0.29 -0.16 7.72
N VAL A 217 0.09 -0.20 6.45
CA VAL A 217 -0.78 0.19 5.33
C VAL A 217 -0.77 -0.91 4.26
N LEU A 218 -1.96 -1.36 3.87
CA LEU A 218 -2.20 -2.27 2.75
C LEU A 218 -3.24 -1.66 1.82
N LYS A 219 -2.84 -1.27 0.61
CA LYS A 219 -3.75 -0.72 -0.40
C LYS A 219 -3.94 -1.71 -1.53
N LEU A 220 -5.19 -1.99 -1.89
CA LEU A 220 -5.60 -2.93 -2.93
C LEU A 220 -6.60 -2.28 -3.89
N ILE A 221 -6.58 -0.95 -3.97
CA ILE A 221 -7.59 -0.17 -4.69
C ILE A 221 -7.56 -0.54 -6.17
N GLY A 222 -8.69 -0.88 -6.78
CA GLY A 222 -8.74 -1.25 -8.19
C GLY A 222 -8.10 -2.61 -8.51
N CYS A 223 -7.87 -3.47 -7.52
CA CYS A 223 -7.62 -4.89 -7.76
C CYS A 223 -8.94 -5.59 -8.13
N MET A 224 -9.40 -5.39 -9.37
CA MET A 224 -10.74 -5.79 -9.80
C MET A 224 -10.95 -7.31 -9.75
N ALA A 225 -9.91 -8.10 -10.04
CA ALA A 225 -9.97 -9.56 -10.02
C ALA A 225 -9.74 -10.19 -8.63
N LEU A 226 -9.49 -9.40 -7.57
CA LEU A 226 -9.18 -9.94 -6.25
C LEU A 226 -10.41 -10.64 -5.66
N GLU A 227 -10.32 -11.96 -5.48
CA GLU A 227 -11.47 -12.77 -5.03
C GLU A 227 -11.55 -12.87 -3.52
N GLN A 228 -10.40 -12.96 -2.85
CA GLN A 228 -10.27 -13.24 -1.42
C GLN A 228 -9.01 -12.60 -0.82
N LEU A 229 -9.10 -12.19 0.45
CA LEU A 229 -7.95 -11.84 1.29
C LEU A 229 -7.38 -13.09 1.98
N PRO A 230 -6.11 -13.08 2.45
CA PRO A 230 -5.51 -14.20 3.16
C PRO A 230 -6.31 -14.63 4.39
N LYS A 231 -6.33 -15.92 4.72
CA LYS A 231 -7.15 -16.46 5.83
C LYS A 231 -6.68 -15.99 7.21
N ASP A 232 -5.38 -15.75 7.35
CA ASP A 232 -4.75 -15.38 8.62
C ASP A 232 -4.54 -13.86 8.78
N VAL A 233 -5.42 -13.00 8.23
CA VAL A 233 -5.29 -11.52 8.34
C VAL A 233 -5.08 -11.05 9.77
N LYS A 234 -5.62 -11.76 10.77
CA LYS A 234 -5.48 -11.48 12.19
C LYS A 234 -4.03 -11.37 12.69
N LYS A 235 -3.04 -11.84 11.91
CA LYS A 235 -1.61 -11.70 12.22
C LYS A 235 -1.05 -10.30 11.91
N LEU A 236 -1.74 -9.51 11.09
CA LEU A 236 -1.35 -8.14 10.72
C LEU A 236 -1.73 -7.14 11.83
N VAL A 237 -1.35 -7.42 13.08
CA VAL A 237 -1.83 -6.70 14.28
C VAL A 237 -1.49 -5.21 14.32
N ASN A 238 -0.48 -4.79 13.56
CA ASN A 238 -0.07 -3.39 13.43
C ASN A 238 -0.73 -2.67 12.24
N LEU A 239 -1.61 -3.34 11.49
CA LEU A 239 -2.27 -2.76 10.34
C LEU A 239 -3.22 -1.65 10.80
N ARG A 240 -3.04 -0.49 10.20
CA ARG A 240 -3.81 0.73 10.45
C ARG A 240 -4.74 1.02 9.28
N HIS A 241 -4.29 0.86 8.05
CA HIS A 241 -5.06 1.21 6.86
C HIS A 241 -5.19 0.01 5.92
N LEU A 242 -6.43 -0.35 5.59
CA LEU A 242 -6.77 -1.35 4.58
C LEU A 242 -7.74 -0.75 3.56
N SER A 243 -7.27 -0.54 2.34
CA SER A 243 -8.09 0.05 1.26
C SER A 243 -8.47 -1.01 0.23
N LEU A 244 -9.79 -1.20 0.05
CA LEU A 244 -10.40 -2.22 -0.81
C LEU A 244 -11.37 -1.61 -1.85
N GLU A 245 -11.15 -0.35 -2.22
CA GLU A 245 -12.02 0.33 -3.18
C GLU A 245 -11.90 -0.31 -4.56
N SER A 246 -13.01 -0.41 -5.29
CA SER A 246 -13.04 -1.00 -6.64
C SER A 246 -12.53 -2.46 -6.73
N CYS A 247 -12.53 -3.22 -5.63
CA CYS A 247 -12.32 -4.68 -5.60
C CYS A 247 -13.63 -5.42 -5.87
N TYR A 248 -14.08 -5.44 -7.12
CA TYR A 248 -15.43 -5.92 -7.47
C TYR A 248 -15.61 -7.44 -7.34
N SER A 249 -14.55 -8.24 -7.54
CA SER A 249 -14.61 -9.70 -7.39
C SER A 249 -14.47 -10.17 -5.94
N LEU A 250 -14.17 -9.28 -4.99
CA LEU A 250 -14.01 -9.67 -3.59
C LEU A 250 -15.37 -10.14 -3.07
N THR A 251 -15.42 -11.32 -2.45
CA THR A 251 -16.69 -11.94 -2.07
C THR A 251 -17.04 -11.74 -0.60
N HIS A 252 -16.04 -11.66 0.27
CA HIS A 252 -16.22 -11.57 1.72
C HIS A 252 -14.97 -11.04 2.44
N MET A 253 -15.16 -10.52 3.65
CA MET A 253 -14.07 -10.27 4.59
C MET A 253 -13.62 -11.58 5.25
N PRO A 254 -12.30 -11.77 5.49
CA PRO A 254 -11.79 -12.94 6.18
C PRO A 254 -12.09 -12.90 7.68
N ARG A 255 -12.25 -14.07 8.28
CA ARG A 255 -12.48 -14.25 9.72
C ARG A 255 -11.29 -13.77 10.53
N GLY A 256 -11.56 -13.10 11.65
CA GLY A 256 -10.56 -12.50 12.53
C GLY A 256 -10.11 -11.11 12.10
N ILE A 257 -10.76 -10.49 11.11
CA ILE A 257 -10.53 -9.07 10.77
C ILE A 257 -10.78 -8.17 11.98
N GLY A 258 -11.70 -8.52 12.90
CA GLY A 258 -11.95 -7.79 14.14
C GLY A 258 -10.76 -7.76 15.09
N ARG A 259 -9.76 -8.64 14.90
CA ARG A 259 -8.52 -8.63 15.70
C ARG A 259 -7.53 -7.55 15.27
N LEU A 260 -7.79 -6.84 14.17
CA LEU A 260 -7.00 -5.70 13.73
C LEU A 260 -7.38 -4.44 14.52
N THR A 261 -7.18 -4.46 15.84
CA THR A 261 -7.64 -3.40 16.74
C THR A 261 -6.95 -2.06 16.50
N CYS A 262 -5.78 -2.05 15.85
CA CYS A 262 -5.08 -0.85 15.40
C CYS A 262 -5.67 -0.25 14.09
N LEU A 263 -6.62 -0.92 13.45
CA LEU A 263 -7.18 -0.50 12.17
C LEU A 263 -7.96 0.80 12.34
N LYS A 264 -7.47 1.85 11.69
CA LYS A 264 -8.04 3.20 11.65
C LYS A 264 -8.86 3.43 10.38
N LYS A 265 -8.47 2.83 9.26
CA LYS A 265 -9.15 3.02 7.97
C LYS A 265 -9.48 1.69 7.33
N LEU A 266 -10.75 1.52 6.98
CA LEU A 266 -11.28 0.43 6.19
C LEU A 266 -12.33 1.00 5.24
N SER A 267 -12.10 0.93 3.93
CA SER A 267 -13.01 1.57 2.96
C SER A 267 -14.26 0.74 2.66
N ASN A 268 -14.10 -0.58 2.53
CA ASN A 268 -15.19 -1.51 2.25
C ASN A 268 -15.19 -2.71 3.21
N PHE A 269 -16.36 -3.11 3.71
CA PHE A 269 -16.56 -4.37 4.43
C PHE A 269 -17.60 -5.22 3.68
N LEU A 270 -17.15 -6.35 3.13
CA LEU A 270 -18.00 -7.26 2.37
C LEU A 270 -18.48 -8.41 3.23
N VAL A 271 -19.80 -8.53 3.35
CA VAL A 271 -20.47 -9.59 4.10
C VAL A 271 -20.80 -10.73 3.14
N ALA A 272 -20.38 -11.95 3.47
CA ALA A 272 -20.77 -13.14 2.73
C ALA A 272 -22.29 -13.34 2.86
N ARG A 273 -22.99 -13.61 1.75
CA ARG A 273 -24.43 -13.93 1.78
C ARG A 273 -24.72 -15.29 2.40
N ASP A 274 -23.77 -16.21 2.28
CA ASP A 274 -23.91 -17.57 2.75
C ASP A 274 -22.66 -17.97 3.54
N SER A 275 -22.80 -18.07 4.86
CA SER A 275 -21.74 -18.50 5.77
C SER A 275 -21.33 -19.97 5.54
N SER A 276 -22.10 -20.74 4.77
CA SER A 276 -21.75 -22.12 4.39
C SER A 276 -20.72 -22.18 3.25
N VAL A 277 -20.59 -21.11 2.44
CA VAL A 277 -19.71 -21.07 1.25
C VAL A 277 -18.23 -20.89 1.61
N SER A 278 -17.92 -20.32 2.78
CA SER A 278 -16.53 -20.23 3.26
C SER A 278 -16.48 -20.29 4.78
N LYS A 279 -15.92 -21.38 5.34
CA LYS A 279 -15.59 -21.49 6.79
C LYS A 279 -14.68 -20.38 7.32
N HIS A 280 -14.15 -19.55 6.43
CA HIS A 280 -13.15 -18.52 6.68
C HIS A 280 -13.73 -17.11 6.47
N SER A 281 -15.03 -16.94 6.23
CA SER A 281 -15.67 -15.63 6.20
C SER A 281 -15.88 -15.08 7.61
N GLY A 282 -15.55 -13.79 7.78
CA GLY A 282 -15.87 -13.00 8.95
C GLY A 282 -17.27 -12.41 8.80
N GLY A 283 -18.06 -12.47 9.87
CA GLY A 283 -19.39 -11.86 9.92
C GLY A 283 -19.32 -10.37 10.27
N LEU A 284 -20.48 -9.73 10.29
CA LEU A 284 -20.62 -8.33 10.70
C LEU A 284 -20.22 -8.09 12.17
N ASP A 285 -20.29 -9.12 13.01
CA ASP A 285 -19.85 -9.11 14.40
C ASP A 285 -18.35 -8.76 14.55
N GLU A 286 -17.52 -9.06 13.53
CA GLU A 286 -16.11 -8.69 13.53
C GLU A 286 -15.90 -7.17 13.59
N LEU A 287 -16.83 -6.37 13.05
CA LEU A 287 -16.76 -4.91 13.12
C LEU A 287 -16.86 -4.39 14.55
N HIS A 288 -17.51 -5.12 15.46
CA HIS A 288 -17.67 -4.71 16.86
C HIS A 288 -16.32 -4.47 17.55
N ALA A 289 -15.29 -5.25 17.21
CA ALA A 289 -13.96 -5.11 17.81
C ALA A 289 -13.12 -3.97 17.20
N LEU A 290 -13.54 -3.40 16.07
CA LEU A 290 -12.80 -2.36 15.32
C LEU A 290 -13.18 -0.94 15.77
N ASN A 291 -12.85 -0.59 17.00
CA ASN A 291 -13.26 0.67 17.65
C ASN A 291 -12.52 1.92 17.16
N ASN A 292 -11.35 1.71 16.54
CA ASN A 292 -10.50 2.80 16.05
C ASN A 292 -10.81 3.24 14.63
N LEU A 293 -11.80 2.64 13.97
CA LEU A 293 -12.20 3.04 12.61
C LEU A 293 -12.65 4.50 12.56
N ARG A 294 -12.18 5.21 11.54
CA ARG A 294 -12.47 6.60 11.21
C ARG A 294 -12.74 6.72 9.71
N GLY A 295 -13.41 7.80 9.30
CA GLY A 295 -13.75 8.06 7.90
C GLY A 295 -14.96 7.27 7.42
N ALA A 296 -15.10 7.10 6.11
CA ALA A 296 -16.22 6.41 5.48
C ALA A 296 -15.92 4.90 5.29
N LEU A 297 -16.88 4.06 5.68
CA LEU A 297 -16.92 2.62 5.52
C LEU A 297 -18.17 2.27 4.74
N ARG A 298 -17.99 1.61 3.60
CA ARG A 298 -19.08 1.04 2.83
C ARG A 298 -19.26 -0.42 3.23
N ILE A 299 -20.46 -0.77 3.68
CA ILE A 299 -20.82 -2.17 3.93
C ILE A 299 -21.61 -2.68 2.73
N SER A 300 -21.13 -3.75 2.11
CA SER A 300 -21.72 -4.34 0.91
C SER A 300 -21.97 -5.83 1.10
N LEU A 301 -22.99 -6.35 0.43
CA LEU A 301 -23.23 -7.79 0.31
C LEU A 301 -22.50 -8.32 -0.92
N GLY A 302 -21.82 -9.47 -0.79
CA GLY A 302 -21.14 -10.11 -1.92
C GLY A 302 -22.08 -10.40 -3.11
N TYR A 303 -21.60 -10.16 -4.34
CA TYR A 303 -22.38 -10.39 -5.56
C TYR A 303 -22.39 -11.87 -5.97
N ALA A 304 -23.50 -12.57 -5.75
CA ALA A 304 -24.04 -13.58 -6.66
C ALA A 304 -25.56 -13.70 -6.44
N VAL A 305 -26.29 -13.93 -7.53
CA VAL A 305 -27.74 -13.75 -7.72
C VAL A 305 -28.63 -14.37 -6.62
N LYS A 306 -29.65 -13.58 -6.21
CA LYS A 306 -30.84 -13.84 -5.34
C LYS A 306 -30.67 -14.02 -3.81
N ASN A 307 -31.43 -13.18 -3.09
CA ASN A 307 -31.83 -13.15 -1.66
C ASN A 307 -30.90 -12.41 -0.66
N GLY A 308 -31.40 -11.30 -0.11
CA GLY A 308 -30.67 -10.30 0.70
C GLY A 308 -30.55 -10.61 2.20
N ALA A 309 -29.65 -9.88 2.88
CA ALA A 309 -29.39 -9.97 4.32
C ALA A 309 -30.46 -9.27 5.17
N SER A 310 -30.53 -9.64 6.46
CA SER A 310 -31.59 -9.24 7.40
C SER A 310 -31.20 -8.04 8.26
N ALA A 311 -32.20 -7.33 8.81
CA ALA A 311 -32.00 -6.12 9.60
C ALA A 311 -31.29 -6.35 10.96
N SER A 312 -31.32 -7.56 11.51
CA SER A 312 -30.69 -7.89 12.81
C SER A 312 -29.16 -7.90 12.77
N ASP A 313 -28.57 -8.14 11.59
CA ASP A 313 -27.11 -8.25 11.43
C ASP A 313 -26.42 -6.88 11.57
N PHE A 314 -27.15 -5.79 11.35
CA PHE A 314 -26.64 -4.42 11.45
C PHE A 314 -26.57 -3.88 12.89
N GLU A 315 -27.40 -4.39 13.81
CA GLU A 315 -27.38 -3.96 15.22
C GLU A 315 -26.19 -4.57 15.98
N ALA A 316 -25.81 -5.81 15.66
CA ALA A 316 -24.66 -6.49 16.27
C ALA A 316 -23.30 -5.84 15.92
N ALA A 317 -23.21 -5.10 14.83
CA ALA A 317 -21.98 -4.44 14.36
C ALA A 317 -21.69 -3.07 15.02
N ASN A 318 -22.54 -2.63 15.98
CA ASN A 318 -22.43 -1.33 16.66
C ASN A 318 -22.20 -0.15 15.69
N LEU A 319 -22.96 -0.11 14.58
CA LEU A 319 -22.80 0.90 13.54
C LEU A 319 -23.31 2.29 13.97
N LYS A 320 -24.14 2.36 15.01
CA LYS A 320 -24.69 3.61 15.56
C LYS A 320 -23.65 4.46 16.29
N GLU A 321 -22.59 3.88 16.84
CA GLU A 321 -21.48 4.64 17.46
C GLU A 321 -20.40 5.07 16.45
N LYS A 322 -20.51 4.58 15.20
CA LYS A 322 -19.56 4.85 14.12
C LYS A 322 -20.15 5.77 13.04
N GLN A 323 -21.11 6.63 13.44
CA GLN A 323 -21.93 7.50 12.58
C GLN A 323 -21.13 8.49 11.71
N THR A 324 -20.60 8.00 10.60
CA THR A 324 -20.54 8.70 9.30
C THR A 324 -20.65 7.65 8.19
N PHE A 325 -21.73 6.87 8.19
CA PHE A 325 -21.98 5.84 7.19
C PHE A 325 -23.37 6.02 6.60
N CYS A 326 -23.45 5.81 5.28
CA CYS A 326 -24.62 5.87 4.38
C CYS A 326 -24.84 7.22 3.69
N THR A 327 -24.36 7.32 2.44
CA THR A 327 -25.18 7.13 1.22
C THR A 327 -24.34 6.48 0.12
#